data_AF-A0A367QHP3-F1
#
_entry.id   AF-A0A367QHP3-F1
#
_cell.length_a   1.000
_cell.length_b   1.000
_cell.length_c   1.000
_cell.angle_alpha   90.00
_cell.angle_beta   90.00
_cell.angle_gamma   90.00
#
_symmetry.space_group_name_H-M   'P 1'
#
loop_
_entity.id
_entity.type
_entity.pdbx_description
1 polymer ?
#
loop_
_entity_poly.entity_id
_entity_poly.type
_entity_poly.pdbx_seq_one_letter_code
_entity_poly.pdbx_strand_id
1 'polypeptide(L)'
;MKKLHLGSMRSTISSALSFAITLGMVVNTPIYAQTLTSQSTPLDHLKAAPRPVFKKGNTLLPLGQAHCGLSKETYIELANYWGYGLPIQNADLAKVAQANPGRYHLVAGVGEVYRFYDNYDGRYPELPKLPPNTWLRDTNGKIILSGGRPIVSPAAPNEAFQIIGDHYGKSIRQLEITAGQAIKLIQNQGESGLWVVLENDPAQLYGQDPQVKADFNNSGLNDWFAYISRNKARQEGALKQKLFSNLQGNPTYSWYQEQYGTERGRWAGWPWYIFKYEQFIDSFGKTIVSDYTAPEMYYSFHNSGWTGIDYNSAVAWDALTQALNNISGAISLKQKFTYPWVSMGWEGYTGQPISSPDTFMGMMKAYYTAGAIGSVGGYFVCGGPLWEALNYNKPIGATTPTLIKQLTIQGHAHALFSHLEEYLRKGDLLPGPNLHPYQSSTKVLPAMEFPAEGQTQQVQSRWGLVTIPTARVLARKISGQDRWLVTAWANVGSDRDIKVKIDNKLGTLTLRARKAGSVYVVKLVNGLVQQTLIDSNAMNPTKFLSP
;
A
#
# COMPACT_ATOMS: atom_id res chain seq x y z
N MET A 1 12.86 -71.52 57.63
CA MET A 1 12.73 -70.27 58.42
C MET A 1 12.09 -69.22 57.51
N LYS A 2 11.13 -68.37 57.88
CA LYS A 2 10.23 -68.34 59.07
C LYS A 2 9.00 -67.48 58.68
N LYS A 3 7.79 -68.05 58.80
CA LYS A 3 6.40 -67.49 58.91
C LYS A 3 6.02 -66.12 58.25
N LEU A 4 4.91 -66.00 57.50
CA LEU A 4 3.46 -66.08 57.83
C LEU A 4 2.89 -64.87 58.63
N HIS A 5 1.97 -64.11 58.00
CA HIS A 5 0.68 -63.53 58.49
C HIS A 5 0.29 -62.29 57.63
N LEU A 6 -0.94 -62.08 57.12
CA LEU A 6 -2.31 -62.01 57.69
C LEU A 6 -2.55 -60.81 58.64
N GLY A 7 -3.41 -59.85 58.27
CA GLY A 7 -3.81 -58.74 59.16
C GLY A 7 -4.65 -57.59 58.54
N SER A 8 -5.99 -57.73 58.62
CA SER A 8 -7.05 -56.68 58.75
C SER A 8 -6.85 -55.21 58.27
N MET A 9 -7.54 -54.87 57.18
CA MET A 9 -8.69 -53.93 57.05
C MET A 9 -9.08 -52.94 58.19
N ARG A 10 -9.60 -51.75 57.78
CA ARG A 10 -10.32 -50.65 58.51
C ARG A 10 -9.41 -49.68 59.30
N SER A 11 -9.67 -48.36 59.40
CA SER A 11 -10.53 -47.37 58.72
C SER A 11 -9.99 -45.94 59.06
N THR A 12 -10.50 -44.75 58.69
CA THR A 12 -11.82 -44.30 58.18
C THR A 12 -11.69 -42.99 57.33
N ILE A 13 -12.81 -42.32 57.04
CA ILE A 13 -13.04 -41.10 56.23
C ILE A 13 -12.72 -39.77 56.97
N SER A 14 -12.57 -38.69 56.18
CA SER A 14 -12.53 -37.23 56.49
C SER A 14 -11.12 -36.62 56.57
N SER A 15 -10.81 -35.51 55.87
CA SER A 15 -11.68 -34.39 55.46
C SER A 15 -11.23 -33.71 54.15
N ALA A 16 -12.06 -32.80 53.65
CA ALA A 16 -11.84 -32.05 52.41
C ALA A 16 -10.66 -31.06 52.49
N LEU A 17 -9.98 -30.87 51.35
CA LEU A 17 -9.51 -29.53 50.97
C LEU A 17 -9.54 -29.35 49.45
N SER A 18 -10.33 -28.39 48.99
CA SER A 18 -10.51 -28.09 47.57
C SER A 18 -9.27 -27.43 46.99
N PHE A 19 -8.63 -28.06 46.00
CA PHE A 19 -7.64 -27.39 45.16
C PHE A 19 -8.34 -26.51 44.13
N ALA A 20 -8.41 -25.21 44.41
CA ALA A 20 -8.86 -24.23 43.42
C ALA A 20 -7.80 -24.08 42.32
N ILE A 21 -8.07 -24.63 41.14
CA ILE A 21 -7.28 -24.35 39.94
C ILE A 21 -7.60 -22.92 39.51
N THR A 22 -6.72 -21.97 39.86
CA THR A 22 -6.82 -20.59 39.38
C THR A 22 -6.48 -20.58 37.89
N LEU A 23 -7.51 -20.74 37.05
CA LEU A 23 -7.40 -20.54 35.62
C LEU A 23 -7.00 -19.08 35.38
N GLY A 24 -5.75 -18.85 34.98
CA GLY A 24 -5.21 -17.53 34.70
C GLY A 24 -5.86 -16.90 33.47
N MET A 25 -7.10 -16.43 33.61
CA MET A 25 -7.66 -15.47 32.67
C MET A 25 -6.75 -14.25 32.71
N VAL A 26 -6.09 -13.95 31.59
CA VAL A 26 -5.59 -12.60 31.32
C VAL A 26 -6.81 -11.73 31.14
N VAL A 27 -7.39 -11.30 32.26
CA VAL A 27 -8.35 -10.20 32.27
C VAL A 27 -7.55 -9.01 31.77
N ASN A 28 -7.85 -8.58 30.54
CA ASN A 28 -7.48 -7.25 30.08
C ASN A 28 -8.15 -6.28 31.06
N THR A 29 -7.40 -5.84 32.08
CA THR A 29 -7.75 -4.67 32.85
C THR A 29 -8.01 -3.56 31.83
N PRO A 30 -9.15 -2.86 31.90
CA PRO A 30 -9.37 -1.72 31.03
C PRO A 30 -8.31 -0.70 31.41
N ILE A 31 -7.25 -0.62 30.59
CA ILE A 31 -6.34 0.52 30.60
C ILE A 31 -7.26 1.71 30.34
N TYR A 32 -7.46 2.54 31.37
CA TYR A 32 -8.24 3.76 31.25
C TYR A 32 -7.69 4.51 30.03
N ALA A 33 -8.55 4.73 29.03
CA ALA A 33 -8.13 5.37 27.79
C ALA A 33 -7.47 6.71 28.15
N GLN A 34 -6.20 6.84 27.81
CA GLN A 34 -5.36 7.94 28.30
C GLN A 34 -5.98 9.27 27.88
N THR A 35 -6.44 10.06 28.85
CA THR A 35 -7.06 11.36 28.57
C THR A 35 -6.06 12.26 27.87
N LEU A 36 -6.40 12.70 26.66
CA LEU A 36 -5.55 13.57 25.86
C LEU A 36 -5.65 15.01 26.37
N THR A 37 -4.51 15.69 26.48
CA THR A 37 -4.38 17.02 27.11
C THR A 37 -3.50 17.94 26.27
N SER A 38 -3.29 19.18 26.70
CA SER A 38 -2.32 20.09 26.07
C SER A 38 -0.88 19.55 26.06
N GLN A 39 -0.54 18.61 26.95
CA GLN A 39 0.78 17.99 27.05
C GLN A 39 0.92 16.67 26.28
N SER A 40 -0.16 16.17 25.65
CA SER A 40 -0.12 14.88 24.96
C SER A 40 0.80 14.91 23.73
N THR A 41 1.63 13.88 23.64
CA THR A 41 2.58 13.64 22.56
C THR A 41 1.96 12.72 21.48
N PRO A 42 2.52 12.65 20.25
CA PRO A 42 2.07 11.71 19.23
C PRO A 42 1.99 10.25 19.69
N LEU A 43 2.90 9.81 20.56
CA LEU A 43 2.86 8.49 21.17
C LEU A 43 1.66 8.31 22.13
N ASP A 44 1.27 9.34 22.88
CA ASP A 44 0.10 9.29 23.76
C ASP A 44 -1.20 9.18 22.94
N HIS A 45 -1.29 9.92 21.83
CA HIS A 45 -2.40 9.79 20.87
C HIS A 45 -2.51 8.36 20.33
N LEU A 46 -1.38 7.77 19.94
CA LEU A 46 -1.34 6.40 19.42
C LEU A 46 -1.71 5.34 20.46
N LYS A 47 -1.30 5.54 21.73
CA LYS A 47 -1.64 4.64 22.85
C LYS A 47 -3.07 4.80 23.36
N ALA A 48 -3.65 5.99 23.27
CA ALA A 48 -5.04 6.27 23.61
C ALA A 48 -6.02 5.67 22.58
N ALA A 49 -5.58 5.49 21.33
CA ALA A 49 -6.38 4.86 20.29
C ALA A 49 -6.61 3.36 20.57
N PRO A 50 -7.83 2.83 20.39
CA PRO A 50 -8.10 1.40 20.59
C PRO A 50 -7.25 0.54 19.65
N ARG A 51 -6.37 -0.30 20.18
CA ARG A 51 -5.51 -1.17 19.35
C ARG A 51 -6.35 -2.17 18.53
N PRO A 52 -5.97 -2.46 17.27
CA PRO A 52 -6.59 -3.50 16.47
C PRO A 52 -6.22 -4.91 16.94
N VAL A 53 -7.00 -5.91 16.50
CA VAL A 53 -6.78 -7.34 16.80
C VAL A 53 -6.48 -8.09 15.52
N PHE A 54 -5.21 -8.44 15.32
CA PHE A 54 -4.75 -9.21 14.17
C PHE A 54 -5.04 -10.71 14.33
N LYS A 55 -5.34 -11.38 13.22
CA LYS A 55 -5.44 -12.83 13.19
C LYS A 55 -4.07 -13.48 13.39
N LYS A 56 -3.97 -14.42 14.33
CA LYS A 56 -2.78 -15.22 14.61
C LYS A 56 -2.38 -16.03 13.37
N GLY A 57 -1.12 -15.92 12.99
CA GLY A 57 -0.57 -16.65 11.84
C GLY A 57 -1.07 -16.17 10.46
N ASN A 58 -1.61 -14.95 10.37
CA ASN A 58 -1.85 -14.32 9.07
C ASN A 58 -0.53 -14.10 8.31
N THR A 59 -0.60 -14.00 6.99
CA THR A 59 0.54 -13.87 6.08
C THR A 59 0.48 -12.61 5.22
N LEU A 60 -0.27 -11.59 5.67
CA LEU A 60 -0.23 -10.28 5.03
C LEU A 60 1.17 -9.66 5.17
N LEU A 61 1.49 -8.73 4.26
CA LEU A 61 2.74 -8.00 4.35
C LEU A 61 2.62 -6.93 5.44
N PRO A 62 3.68 -6.68 6.23
CA PRO A 62 3.66 -5.59 7.21
C PRO A 62 3.32 -4.26 6.51
N LEU A 63 2.63 -3.37 7.21
CA LEU A 63 2.41 -2.00 6.72
C LEU A 63 3.74 -1.24 6.64
N GLY A 64 3.92 -0.52 5.54
CA GLY A 64 5.09 0.31 5.26
C GLY A 64 4.87 1.77 5.65
N GLN A 65 5.95 2.53 5.76
CA GLN A 65 5.92 3.94 6.15
C GLN A 65 6.77 4.76 5.17
N ALA A 66 6.27 5.91 4.73
CA ALA A 66 6.99 6.84 3.87
C ALA A 66 6.67 8.27 4.32
N HIS A 67 7.40 8.74 5.33
CA HIS A 67 7.15 10.04 5.94
C HIS A 67 8.41 10.60 6.60
N CYS A 68 8.43 11.91 6.80
CA CYS A 68 9.64 12.65 7.17
C CYS A 68 10.16 12.42 8.60
N GLY A 69 9.43 11.68 9.45
CA GLY A 69 9.93 11.27 10.76
C GLY A 69 8.82 10.97 11.77
N LEU A 70 9.13 10.03 12.67
CA LEU A 70 8.42 9.75 13.91
C LEU A 70 9.46 9.39 14.97
N SER A 71 9.12 9.55 16.24
CA SER A 71 10.03 9.10 17.32
C SER A 71 10.23 7.58 17.31
N LYS A 72 11.38 7.16 17.84
CA LYS A 72 11.75 5.76 18.05
C LYS A 72 10.65 4.96 18.74
N GLU A 73 10.07 5.52 19.80
CA GLU A 73 9.04 4.90 20.63
C GLU A 73 7.71 4.76 19.85
N THR A 74 7.41 5.71 18.97
CA THR A 74 6.21 5.65 18.10
C THR A 74 6.36 4.54 17.05
N TYR A 75 7.53 4.41 16.41
CA TYR A 75 7.80 3.28 15.52
C TYR A 75 7.70 1.92 16.22
N ILE A 76 8.15 1.82 17.48
CA ILE A 76 8.04 0.60 18.28
C ILE A 76 6.58 0.27 18.64
N GLU A 77 5.77 1.27 19.01
CA GLU A 77 4.33 1.08 19.26
C GLU A 77 3.60 0.62 17.98
N LEU A 78 3.87 1.26 16.84
CA LEU A 78 3.32 0.88 15.52
C LEU A 78 3.67 -0.56 15.14
N ALA A 79 4.92 -0.95 15.32
CA ALA A 79 5.38 -2.30 14.99
C ALA A 79 4.87 -3.40 15.94
N ASN A 80 4.58 -3.06 17.21
CA ASN A 80 4.06 -4.02 18.18
C ASN A 80 2.55 -4.26 18.06
N TYR A 81 1.76 -3.24 17.70
CA TYR A 81 0.30 -3.30 17.88
C TYR A 81 -0.52 -2.87 16.67
N TRP A 82 0.08 -2.24 15.66
CA TRP A 82 -0.65 -1.66 14.52
C TRP A 82 -0.34 -2.32 13.18
N GLY A 83 0.47 -3.40 13.18
CA GLY A 83 0.78 -4.21 11.99
C GLY A 83 1.84 -3.60 11.06
N TYR A 84 2.55 -2.55 11.52
CA TYR A 84 3.65 -1.97 10.78
C TYR A 84 4.91 -2.81 10.89
N GLY A 85 5.76 -2.72 9.87
CA GLY A 85 7.13 -3.17 10.00
C GLY A 85 8.01 -2.10 10.66
N LEU A 86 9.07 -2.54 11.34
CA LEU A 86 10.01 -1.68 12.04
C LEU A 86 11.01 -1.09 11.02
N PRO A 87 11.09 0.24 10.84
CA PRO A 87 11.96 0.86 9.84
C PRO A 87 13.41 0.96 10.35
N ILE A 88 14.23 -0.03 10.04
CA ILE A 88 15.59 -0.16 10.61
C ILE A 88 16.65 0.76 9.99
N GLN A 89 16.26 1.68 9.09
CA GLN A 89 17.17 2.71 8.57
C GLN A 89 17.77 3.58 9.69
N ASN A 90 17.07 3.73 10.81
CA ASN A 90 17.64 4.22 12.05
C ASN A 90 18.39 3.10 12.77
N ALA A 91 19.70 3.25 12.96
CA ALA A 91 20.55 2.25 13.60
C ALA A 91 20.11 1.87 15.03
N ASP A 92 19.42 2.75 15.75
CA ASP A 92 18.87 2.42 17.08
C ASP A 92 17.62 1.53 17.00
N LEU A 93 16.87 1.56 15.89
CA LEU A 93 15.77 0.61 15.65
C LEU A 93 16.32 -0.76 15.23
N ALA A 94 17.45 -0.82 14.53
CA ALA A 94 18.17 -2.08 14.30
C ALA A 94 18.59 -2.74 15.63
N LYS A 95 19.17 -1.99 16.58
CA LYS A 95 19.50 -2.49 17.93
C LYS A 95 18.25 -2.94 18.72
N VAL A 96 17.11 -2.26 18.58
CA VAL A 96 15.84 -2.69 19.21
C VAL A 96 15.38 -4.05 18.68
N ALA A 97 15.56 -4.30 17.38
CA ALA A 97 15.30 -5.61 16.79
C ALA A 97 16.29 -6.67 17.27
N GLN A 98 17.58 -6.33 17.37
CA GLN A 98 18.63 -7.22 17.91
C GLN A 98 18.31 -7.69 19.33
N ALA A 99 17.79 -6.80 20.18
CA ALA A 99 17.38 -7.12 21.55
C ALA A 99 16.05 -7.92 21.63
N ASN A 100 15.34 -8.10 20.51
CA ASN A 100 14.04 -8.79 20.43
C ASN A 100 13.98 -9.66 19.16
N PRO A 101 14.86 -10.66 18.99
CA PRO A 101 14.98 -11.41 17.74
C PRO A 101 13.66 -12.10 17.37
N GLY A 102 13.28 -12.04 16.10
CA GLY A 102 12.04 -12.63 15.57
C GLY A 102 10.75 -11.88 15.90
N ARG A 103 10.78 -10.86 16.78
CA ARG A 103 9.58 -10.11 17.20
C ARG A 103 9.02 -9.19 16.12
N TYR A 104 9.89 -8.60 15.29
CA TYR A 104 9.55 -7.53 14.36
C TYR A 104 9.77 -7.94 12.91
N HIS A 105 8.83 -7.62 12.02
CA HIS A 105 9.09 -7.59 10.59
C HIS A 105 9.92 -6.35 10.25
N LEU A 106 11.13 -6.52 9.72
CA LEU A 106 12.00 -5.39 9.42
C LEU A 106 11.73 -4.80 8.04
N VAL A 107 11.80 -3.48 7.96
CA VAL A 107 11.61 -2.70 6.75
C VAL A 107 12.82 -1.81 6.54
N ALA A 108 13.30 -1.74 5.30
CA ALA A 108 14.28 -0.75 4.88
C ALA A 108 13.73 0.07 3.72
N GLY A 109 14.16 1.32 3.60
CA GLY A 109 13.84 2.20 2.49
C GLY A 109 15.05 2.39 1.56
N VAL A 110 14.76 2.61 0.29
CA VAL A 110 15.68 3.14 -0.71
C VAL A 110 15.11 4.50 -1.11
N GLY A 111 15.91 5.56 -0.99
CA GLY A 111 15.50 6.96 -1.23
C GLY A 111 16.73 7.80 -1.54
N GLU A 112 16.56 9.04 -2.02
CA GLU A 112 17.66 9.90 -2.50
C GLU A 112 18.45 9.35 -3.71
N VAL A 113 17.91 8.34 -4.41
CA VAL A 113 18.57 7.68 -5.56
C VAL A 113 18.94 8.68 -6.68
N TYR A 114 18.18 9.76 -6.80
CA TYR A 114 18.45 10.84 -7.74
C TYR A 114 19.86 11.45 -7.59
N ARG A 115 20.42 11.44 -6.37
CA ARG A 115 21.74 12.03 -6.08
C ARG A 115 22.86 11.30 -6.81
N PHE A 116 22.71 10.00 -7.09
CA PHE A 116 23.69 9.25 -7.89
C PHE A 116 23.73 9.74 -9.35
N TYR A 117 22.56 10.00 -9.93
CA TYR A 117 22.45 10.51 -11.30
C TYR A 117 22.90 11.97 -11.41
N ASP A 118 22.62 12.79 -10.40
CA ASP A 118 23.12 14.18 -10.30
C ASP A 118 24.64 14.25 -10.01
N ASN A 119 25.31 13.16 -9.62
CA ASN A 119 26.76 13.11 -9.34
C ASN A 119 27.65 13.04 -10.61
N TYR A 120 27.17 13.57 -11.74
CA TYR A 120 27.87 13.44 -13.03
C TYR A 120 29.19 14.22 -13.11
N ASP A 121 29.31 15.30 -12.34
CA ASP A 121 30.51 16.13 -12.19
C ASP A 121 31.34 15.79 -10.94
N GLY A 122 30.82 14.98 -10.02
CA GLY A 122 31.45 14.68 -8.73
C GLY A 122 31.00 15.60 -7.57
N ARG A 123 29.92 16.36 -7.71
CA ARG A 123 29.35 17.21 -6.64
C ARG A 123 28.96 16.48 -5.35
N TYR A 124 28.81 15.15 -5.39
CA TYR A 124 28.55 14.29 -4.22
C TYR A 124 29.72 13.31 -4.04
N PRO A 125 30.84 13.76 -3.43
CA PRO A 125 32.07 12.97 -3.31
C PRO A 125 31.92 11.72 -2.43
N GLU A 126 30.86 11.63 -1.62
CA GLU A 126 30.52 10.46 -0.81
C GLU A 126 29.81 9.35 -1.62
N LEU A 127 29.31 9.66 -2.82
CA LEU A 127 28.63 8.71 -3.69
C LEU A 127 29.58 8.20 -4.79
N PRO A 128 29.49 6.92 -5.18
CA PRO A 128 30.24 6.40 -6.32
C PRO A 128 29.85 7.13 -7.60
N LYS A 129 30.82 7.39 -8.48
CA LYS A 129 30.55 7.93 -9.82
C LYS A 129 29.96 6.84 -10.71
N LEU A 130 28.95 7.21 -11.49
CA LEU A 130 28.35 6.33 -12.50
C LEU A 130 29.17 6.37 -13.81
N PRO A 131 29.10 5.32 -14.66
CA PRO A 131 29.77 5.28 -15.96
C PRO A 131 29.39 6.48 -16.85
N PRO A 132 30.33 7.06 -17.64
CA PRO A 132 30.06 8.25 -18.47
C PRO A 132 28.91 8.13 -19.48
N ASN A 133 28.57 6.91 -19.91
CA ASN A 133 27.44 6.59 -20.79
C ASN A 133 26.10 6.40 -20.05
N THR A 134 26.02 6.76 -18.77
CA THR A 134 24.75 6.80 -18.01
C THR A 134 23.83 7.91 -18.50
N TRP A 135 24.40 9.03 -18.95
CA TRP A 135 23.63 10.23 -19.30
C TRP A 135 23.45 10.38 -20.81
N LEU A 136 22.29 10.92 -21.18
CA LEU A 136 21.87 11.22 -22.55
C LEU A 136 22.75 12.30 -23.17
N ARG A 137 23.12 12.14 -24.45
CA ARG A 137 24.02 13.05 -25.15
C ARG A 137 23.39 13.67 -26.39
N ASP A 138 23.78 14.90 -26.69
CA ASP A 138 23.44 15.56 -27.95
C ASP A 138 24.29 14.99 -29.11
N THR A 139 24.03 15.48 -30.32
CA THR A 139 24.77 15.07 -31.53
C THR A 139 26.26 15.43 -31.52
N ASN A 140 26.70 16.31 -30.61
CA ASN A 140 28.11 16.66 -30.38
C ASN A 140 28.73 15.83 -29.25
N GLY A 141 28.00 14.88 -28.67
CA GLY A 141 28.42 14.04 -27.56
C GLY A 141 28.38 14.72 -26.19
N LYS A 142 27.80 15.93 -26.06
CA LYS A 142 27.69 16.67 -24.79
C LYS A 142 26.50 16.14 -23.98
N ILE A 143 26.65 16.02 -22.66
CA ILE A 143 25.56 15.63 -21.75
C ILE A 143 24.43 16.67 -21.82
N ILE A 144 23.20 16.20 -22.01
CA ILE A 144 21.99 17.03 -21.99
C ILE A 144 21.53 17.24 -20.54
N LEU A 145 21.27 18.50 -20.19
CA LEU A 145 20.78 18.90 -18.87
C LEU A 145 19.36 19.48 -18.98
N SER A 146 18.48 19.10 -18.05
CA SER A 146 17.20 19.76 -17.81
C SER A 146 17.22 20.39 -16.41
N GLY A 147 16.95 21.69 -16.31
CA GLY A 147 17.05 22.41 -15.02
C GLY A 147 18.42 22.32 -14.33
N GLY A 148 19.50 22.09 -15.09
CA GLY A 148 20.86 21.87 -14.55
C GLY A 148 21.14 20.45 -14.06
N ARG A 149 20.19 19.51 -14.22
CA ARG A 149 20.32 18.09 -13.86
C ARG A 149 20.48 17.23 -15.11
N PRO A 150 21.34 16.20 -15.12
CA PRO A 150 21.59 15.43 -16.33
C PRO A 150 20.47 14.42 -16.58
N ILE A 151 20.08 14.29 -17.85
CA ILE A 151 19.04 13.31 -18.24
C ILE A 151 19.68 11.93 -18.35
N VAL A 152 19.09 10.92 -17.72
CA VAL A 152 19.57 9.53 -17.84
C VAL A 152 19.18 8.96 -19.21
N SER A 153 20.14 8.31 -19.87
CA SER A 153 19.94 7.69 -21.17
C SER A 153 19.11 6.40 -21.05
N PRO A 154 18.10 6.18 -21.91
CA PRO A 154 17.46 4.87 -22.05
C PRO A 154 18.46 3.75 -22.39
N ALA A 155 19.57 4.09 -23.05
CA ALA A 155 20.65 3.17 -23.41
C ALA A 155 21.77 3.05 -22.34
N ALA A 156 21.59 3.64 -21.15
CA ALA A 156 22.56 3.56 -20.05
C ALA A 156 22.87 2.09 -19.67
N PRO A 157 24.13 1.74 -19.37
CA PRO A 157 24.51 0.36 -19.09
C PRO A 157 23.95 -0.15 -17.76
N ASN A 158 23.71 -1.46 -17.67
CA ASN A 158 23.27 -2.09 -16.41
C ASN A 158 24.24 -1.83 -15.24
N GLU A 159 25.53 -1.67 -15.52
CA GLU A 159 26.58 -1.34 -14.55
C GLU A 159 26.24 -0.08 -13.72
N ALA A 160 25.70 0.96 -14.35
CA ALA A 160 25.31 2.19 -13.65
C ALA A 160 24.28 1.92 -12.55
N PHE A 161 23.27 1.09 -12.85
CA PHE A 161 22.21 0.73 -11.92
C PHE A 161 22.67 -0.29 -10.89
N GLN A 162 23.61 -1.16 -11.27
CA GLN A 162 24.26 -2.11 -10.36
C GLN A 162 25.13 -1.39 -9.32
N ILE A 163 25.85 -0.32 -9.67
CA ILE A 163 26.61 0.49 -8.70
C ILE A 163 25.68 1.06 -7.61
N ILE A 164 24.53 1.59 -8.01
CA ILE A 164 23.50 2.10 -7.09
C ILE A 164 22.97 0.95 -6.21
N GLY A 165 22.56 -0.16 -6.83
CA GLY A 165 22.06 -1.33 -6.12
C GLY A 165 23.06 -1.92 -5.12
N ASP A 166 24.35 -1.92 -5.46
CA ASP A 166 25.43 -2.39 -4.58
C ASP A 166 25.62 -1.50 -3.36
N HIS A 167 25.58 -0.17 -3.55
CA HIS A 167 25.68 0.80 -2.46
C HIS A 167 24.55 0.63 -1.44
N TYR A 168 23.29 0.61 -1.89
CA TYR A 168 22.16 0.35 -0.97
C TYR A 168 22.20 -1.06 -0.40
N GLY A 169 22.55 -2.06 -1.21
CA GLY A 169 22.65 -3.45 -0.78
C GLY A 169 23.62 -3.64 0.39
N LYS A 170 24.83 -3.07 0.30
CA LYS A 170 25.84 -3.10 1.38
C LYS A 170 25.39 -2.33 2.62
N SER A 171 24.83 -1.14 2.45
CA SER A 171 24.33 -0.32 3.56
C SER A 171 23.19 -1.01 4.32
N ILE A 172 22.23 -1.58 3.58
CA ILE A 172 21.10 -2.33 4.12
C ILE A 172 21.58 -3.65 4.76
N ARG A 173 22.57 -4.31 4.17
CA ARG A 173 23.19 -5.52 4.72
C ARG A 173 23.80 -5.28 6.11
N GLN A 174 24.41 -4.12 6.34
CA GLN A 174 24.93 -3.76 7.67
C GLN A 174 23.80 -3.59 8.70
N LEU A 175 22.59 -3.17 8.28
CA LEU A 175 21.42 -3.10 9.16
C LEU A 175 20.88 -4.49 9.52
N GLU A 176 20.86 -5.45 8.59
CA GLU A 176 20.53 -6.86 8.90
C GLU A 176 21.50 -7.47 9.91
N ILE A 177 22.81 -7.24 9.73
CA ILE A 177 23.85 -7.69 10.67
C ILE A 177 23.63 -7.08 12.05
N THR A 178 23.35 -5.78 12.11
CA THR A 178 23.09 -5.06 13.37
C THR A 178 21.82 -5.56 14.05
N ALA A 179 20.77 -5.84 13.29
CA ALA A 179 19.48 -6.32 13.80
C ALA A 179 19.46 -7.83 14.12
N GLY A 180 20.45 -8.60 13.67
CA GLY A 180 20.52 -10.06 13.85
C GLY A 180 19.48 -10.85 13.05
N GLN A 181 18.77 -10.22 12.10
CA GLN A 181 17.73 -10.87 11.30
C GLN A 181 17.55 -10.19 9.93
N ALA A 182 17.05 -10.96 8.95
CA ALA A 182 16.85 -10.51 7.58
C ALA A 182 15.68 -9.51 7.43
N ILE A 183 15.74 -8.69 6.39
CA ILE A 183 14.66 -7.74 6.06
C ILE A 183 13.48 -8.44 5.40
N LYS A 184 12.26 -7.97 5.71
CA LYS A 184 11.01 -8.52 5.17
C LYS A 184 10.48 -7.73 3.96
N LEU A 185 10.67 -6.42 3.97
CA LEU A 185 10.17 -5.48 2.95
C LEU A 185 11.20 -4.38 2.68
N ILE A 186 11.38 -4.05 1.40
CA ILE A 186 12.12 -2.88 0.95
C ILE A 186 11.18 -1.94 0.20
N GLN A 187 11.17 -0.67 0.61
CA GLN A 187 10.36 0.39 0.03
C GLN A 187 11.26 1.35 -0.76
N ASN A 188 11.23 1.30 -2.09
CA ASN A 188 11.88 2.32 -2.92
C ASN A 188 10.95 3.53 -3.06
N GLN A 189 11.31 4.61 -2.38
CA GLN A 189 10.58 5.89 -2.30
C GLN A 189 11.01 6.87 -3.41
N GLY A 190 11.96 6.49 -4.29
CA GLY A 190 12.61 7.41 -5.21
C GLY A 190 11.98 7.49 -6.61
N GLU A 191 11.50 8.68 -6.97
CA GLU A 191 11.37 9.09 -8.38
C GLU A 191 12.77 9.46 -8.89
N SER A 192 13.38 8.63 -9.76
CA SER A 192 14.77 8.87 -10.16
C SER A 192 15.20 8.19 -11.47
N GLY A 193 16.28 8.71 -12.05
CA GLY A 193 16.95 8.16 -13.23
C GLY A 193 16.16 8.40 -14.50
N LEU A 194 15.98 7.36 -15.32
CA LEU A 194 15.10 7.43 -16.48
C LEU A 194 13.66 7.71 -16.05
N TRP A 195 13.00 8.63 -16.75
CA TRP A 195 11.65 9.10 -16.42
C TRP A 195 10.76 9.22 -17.66
N VAL A 196 9.44 9.35 -17.47
CA VAL A 196 8.54 9.78 -18.54
C VAL A 196 8.67 11.29 -18.76
N VAL A 197 8.60 11.72 -20.01
CA VAL A 197 8.80 13.13 -20.35
C VAL A 197 7.45 13.84 -20.34
N LEU A 198 7.22 14.66 -19.32
CA LEU A 198 5.95 15.38 -19.14
C LEU A 198 5.70 16.45 -20.22
N GLU A 199 6.76 16.96 -20.86
CA GLU A 199 6.73 18.20 -21.66
C GLU A 199 7.25 18.07 -23.10
N ASN A 200 8.01 17.01 -23.46
CA ASN A 200 8.60 16.85 -24.80
C ASN A 200 8.33 15.45 -25.35
N ASP A 201 8.14 15.34 -26.66
CA ASP A 201 8.07 14.04 -27.37
C ASP A 201 9.31 13.18 -27.03
N PRO A 202 9.14 11.95 -26.49
CA PRO A 202 10.21 10.97 -26.39
C PRO A 202 11.13 10.87 -27.62
N ALA A 203 10.57 10.93 -28.83
CA ALA A 203 11.34 10.88 -30.07
C ALA A 203 12.22 12.11 -30.28
N GLN A 204 11.78 13.28 -29.80
CA GLN A 204 12.54 14.53 -29.86
C GLN A 204 13.60 14.57 -28.75
N LEU A 205 13.23 14.24 -27.50
CA LEU A 205 14.17 14.31 -26.39
C LEU A 205 15.24 13.20 -26.45
N TYR A 206 14.85 11.95 -26.64
CA TYR A 206 15.78 10.83 -26.59
C TYR A 206 16.35 10.47 -27.96
N GLY A 207 15.61 10.71 -29.04
CA GLY A 207 16.05 10.41 -30.42
C GLY A 207 17.12 11.37 -30.98
N GLN A 208 17.54 12.40 -30.23
CA GLN A 208 18.69 13.23 -30.58
C GLN A 208 20.04 12.56 -30.24
N ASP A 209 20.05 11.59 -29.32
CA ASP A 209 21.23 10.77 -29.00
C ASP A 209 21.35 9.64 -30.04
N PRO A 210 22.42 9.58 -30.85
CA PRO A 210 22.56 8.57 -31.90
C PRO A 210 22.57 7.13 -31.38
N GLN A 211 23.10 6.90 -30.17
CA GLN A 211 23.13 5.57 -29.55
C GLN A 211 21.72 5.14 -29.16
N VAL A 212 20.95 6.04 -28.54
CA VAL A 212 19.56 5.76 -28.14
C VAL A 212 18.65 5.58 -29.36
N LYS A 213 18.83 6.36 -30.42
CA LYS A 213 18.09 6.19 -31.68
C LYS A 213 18.39 4.84 -32.34
N ALA A 214 19.65 4.39 -32.31
CA ALA A 214 20.03 3.07 -32.80
C ALA A 214 19.43 1.93 -31.94
N ASP A 215 19.50 2.02 -30.61
CA ASP A 215 18.90 1.04 -29.70
C ASP A 215 17.36 1.00 -29.80
N PHE A 216 16.72 2.16 -29.99
CA PHE A 216 15.28 2.24 -30.28
C PHE A 216 14.93 1.51 -31.58
N ASN A 217 15.65 1.76 -32.68
CA ASN A 217 15.40 1.09 -33.97
C ASN A 217 15.64 -0.43 -33.87
N ASN A 218 16.68 -0.85 -33.14
CA ASN A 218 16.99 -2.27 -32.90
C ASN A 218 16.04 -2.93 -31.88
N SER A 219 15.22 -2.16 -31.15
CA SER A 219 14.37 -2.67 -30.07
C SER A 219 13.21 -3.55 -30.53
N GLY A 220 12.79 -3.41 -31.79
CA GLY A 220 11.59 -4.04 -32.36
C GLY A 220 10.25 -3.47 -31.84
N LEU A 221 10.26 -2.47 -30.95
CA LEU A 221 9.04 -1.97 -30.30
C LEU A 221 8.25 -0.97 -31.15
N ASN A 222 8.93 -0.16 -31.98
CA ASN A 222 8.35 0.93 -32.77
C ASN A 222 7.45 1.92 -31.98
N ASP A 223 7.64 1.99 -30.65
CA ASP A 223 6.84 2.76 -29.70
C ASP A 223 7.79 3.30 -28.62
N TRP A 224 8.01 4.61 -28.63
CA TRP A 224 8.94 5.25 -27.70
C TRP A 224 8.52 5.14 -26.23
N PHE A 225 7.21 5.14 -25.94
CA PHE A 225 6.73 4.98 -24.57
C PHE A 225 6.95 3.55 -24.08
N ALA A 226 6.76 2.54 -24.93
CA ALA A 226 7.15 1.16 -24.60
C ALA A 226 8.66 1.02 -24.41
N TYR A 227 9.46 1.64 -25.29
CA TYR A 227 10.92 1.60 -25.22
C TYR A 227 11.49 2.23 -23.93
N ILE A 228 10.99 3.40 -23.53
CA ILE A 228 11.33 4.03 -22.25
C ILE A 228 10.89 3.15 -21.09
N SER A 229 9.65 2.63 -21.12
CA SER A 229 9.11 1.79 -20.04
C SER A 229 9.92 0.51 -19.83
N ARG A 230 10.34 -0.15 -20.92
CA ARG A 230 11.24 -1.31 -20.91
C ARG A 230 12.59 -0.97 -20.29
N ASN A 231 13.17 0.16 -20.67
CA ASN A 231 14.46 0.60 -20.12
C ASN A 231 14.36 1.06 -18.66
N LYS A 232 13.20 1.55 -18.21
CA LYS A 232 12.94 1.84 -16.80
C LYS A 232 12.80 0.55 -15.97
N ALA A 233 12.07 -0.45 -16.48
CA ALA A 233 12.01 -1.77 -15.86
C ALA A 233 13.39 -2.42 -15.78
N ARG A 234 14.23 -2.25 -16.82
CA ARG A 234 15.65 -2.66 -16.81
C ARG A 234 16.48 -1.92 -15.76
N GLN A 235 16.32 -0.60 -15.63
CA GLN A 235 16.98 0.22 -14.61
C GLN A 235 16.69 -0.29 -13.20
N GLU A 236 15.41 -0.29 -12.82
CA GLU A 236 15.02 -0.64 -11.45
C GLU A 236 15.22 -2.15 -11.17
N GLY A 237 15.09 -3.00 -12.19
CA GLY A 237 15.34 -4.44 -12.09
C GLY A 237 16.82 -4.77 -11.83
N ALA A 238 17.74 -4.11 -12.55
CA ALA A 238 19.18 -4.27 -12.33
C ALA A 238 19.60 -3.74 -10.95
N LEU A 239 19.03 -2.62 -10.51
CA LEU A 239 19.21 -2.07 -9.17
C LEU A 239 18.71 -3.07 -8.10
N LYS A 240 17.46 -3.54 -8.20
CA LYS A 240 16.88 -4.53 -7.27
C LYS A 240 17.72 -5.80 -7.20
N GLN A 241 18.08 -6.38 -8.35
CA GLN A 241 18.86 -7.63 -8.41
C GLN A 241 20.20 -7.47 -7.68
N LYS A 242 20.92 -6.37 -7.93
CA LYS A 242 22.23 -6.13 -7.32
C LYS A 242 22.13 -5.77 -5.84
N LEU A 243 21.08 -5.04 -5.44
CA LEU A 243 20.74 -4.83 -4.03
C LEU A 243 20.52 -6.17 -3.31
N PHE A 244 19.65 -7.03 -3.86
CA PHE A 244 19.30 -8.32 -3.27
C PHE A 244 20.51 -9.26 -3.16
N SER A 245 21.44 -9.21 -4.12
CA SER A 245 22.68 -10.01 -4.08
C SER A 245 23.59 -9.75 -2.86
N ASN A 246 23.38 -8.64 -2.14
CA ASN A 246 24.11 -8.31 -0.92
C ASN A 246 23.38 -8.74 0.37
N LEU A 247 22.11 -9.18 0.33
CA LEU A 247 21.26 -9.40 1.52
C LEU A 247 21.24 -10.86 2.01
N GLN A 248 20.79 -11.07 3.25
CA GLN A 248 20.64 -12.41 3.85
C GLN A 248 19.42 -13.19 3.36
N GLY A 249 18.46 -12.54 2.71
CA GLY A 249 17.22 -13.14 2.27
C GLY A 249 16.59 -12.41 1.09
N ASN A 250 15.41 -12.86 0.69
CA ASN A 250 14.63 -12.28 -0.41
C ASN A 250 13.45 -11.47 0.16
N PRO A 251 13.64 -10.17 0.48
CA PRO A 251 12.55 -9.32 0.93
C PRO A 251 11.54 -9.08 -0.20
N THR A 252 10.32 -8.71 0.16
CA THR A 252 9.40 -8.08 -0.80
C THR A 252 9.96 -6.72 -1.20
N TYR A 253 9.89 -6.36 -2.48
CA TYR A 253 10.22 -5.03 -2.98
C TYR A 253 8.95 -4.30 -3.42
N SER A 254 8.82 -3.04 -3.02
CA SER A 254 7.79 -2.12 -3.51
C SER A 254 8.47 -0.81 -3.92
N TRP A 255 8.43 -0.51 -5.22
CA TRP A 255 8.81 0.77 -5.76
C TRP A 255 7.57 1.62 -5.97
N TYR A 256 7.59 2.80 -5.37
CA TYR A 256 6.63 3.86 -5.60
C TYR A 256 6.43 4.09 -7.11
N GLN A 257 5.17 4.22 -7.57
CA GLN A 257 4.77 4.42 -8.97
C GLN A 257 4.81 3.19 -9.89
N GLU A 258 5.10 1.97 -9.42
CA GLU A 258 5.01 0.80 -10.29
C GLU A 258 3.56 0.31 -10.47
N GLN A 259 2.94 0.71 -11.57
CA GLN A 259 1.51 0.53 -11.78
C GLN A 259 1.11 0.43 -13.25
N TYR A 260 0.02 -0.28 -13.54
CA TYR A 260 -0.68 -0.25 -14.85
C TYR A 260 -1.05 1.18 -15.26
N GLY A 261 -1.37 2.01 -14.26
CA GLY A 261 -1.66 3.42 -14.40
C GLY A 261 -3.06 3.74 -13.91
N THR A 262 -3.15 4.47 -12.80
CA THR A 262 -4.40 5.05 -12.29
C THR A 262 -5.15 5.84 -13.37
N GLU A 263 -4.42 6.64 -14.14
CA GLU A 263 -4.94 7.58 -15.14
C GLU A 263 -4.98 7.04 -16.58
N ARG A 264 -4.57 5.78 -16.78
CA ARG A 264 -4.46 5.17 -18.10
C ARG A 264 -5.81 5.13 -18.81
N GLY A 265 -5.91 5.80 -19.96
CA GLY A 265 -7.12 5.85 -20.77
C GLY A 265 -8.11 6.97 -20.45
N ARG A 266 -7.84 7.87 -19.49
CA ARG A 266 -8.75 9.00 -19.21
C ARG A 266 -8.73 10.05 -20.33
N TRP A 267 -7.57 10.30 -20.95
CA TRP A 267 -7.39 11.16 -22.12
C TRP A 267 -6.26 10.62 -22.99
N ALA A 268 -6.21 10.99 -24.28
CA ALA A 268 -5.20 10.49 -25.22
C ALA A 268 -3.74 10.78 -24.81
N GLY A 269 -3.53 11.76 -23.91
CA GLY A 269 -2.24 12.12 -23.34
C GLY A 269 -1.87 11.38 -22.05
N TRP A 270 -2.56 10.30 -21.67
CA TRP A 270 -2.12 9.49 -20.52
C TRP A 270 -0.66 8.96 -20.61
N PRO A 271 -0.09 8.60 -21.80
CA PRO A 271 1.25 8.00 -21.86
C PRO A 271 2.40 8.93 -21.42
N TRP A 272 2.17 10.24 -21.41
CA TRP A 272 3.16 11.25 -20.99
C TRP A 272 3.44 11.23 -19.48
N TYR A 273 2.55 10.61 -18.68
CA TYR A 273 2.57 10.68 -17.21
C TYR A 273 2.84 9.34 -16.51
N ILE A 274 2.80 8.22 -17.23
CA ILE A 274 2.94 6.87 -16.66
C ILE A 274 3.64 5.91 -17.62
N PHE A 275 4.42 4.97 -17.06
CA PHE A 275 5.01 3.90 -17.84
C PHE A 275 3.98 2.84 -18.27
N LYS A 276 4.26 2.14 -19.38
CA LYS A 276 3.52 0.96 -19.82
C LYS A 276 3.94 -0.25 -19.00
N TYR A 277 3.14 -0.58 -17.98
CA TYR A 277 3.39 -1.67 -17.03
C TYR A 277 3.57 -3.06 -17.66
N GLU A 278 3.07 -3.28 -18.86
CA GLU A 278 3.36 -4.47 -19.66
C GLU A 278 4.86 -4.71 -19.85
N GLN A 279 5.68 -3.64 -19.83
CA GLN A 279 7.13 -3.71 -19.95
C GLN A 279 7.85 -4.01 -18.61
N PHE A 280 7.10 -4.05 -17.50
CA PHE A 280 7.57 -4.43 -16.16
C PHE A 280 7.25 -5.89 -15.82
N ILE A 281 6.68 -6.62 -16.77
CA ILE A 281 6.30 -8.03 -16.63
C ILE A 281 7.13 -8.85 -17.62
N ASP A 282 7.76 -9.91 -17.13
CA ASP A 282 8.55 -10.82 -17.96
C ASP A 282 7.69 -11.77 -18.81
N SER A 283 8.34 -12.55 -19.67
CA SER A 283 7.67 -13.54 -20.54
C SER A 283 6.94 -14.66 -19.79
N PHE A 284 7.19 -14.84 -18.50
CA PHE A 284 6.50 -15.81 -17.64
C PHE A 284 5.33 -15.19 -16.86
N GLY A 285 5.10 -13.89 -17.00
CA GLY A 285 4.05 -13.16 -16.28
C GLY A 285 4.46 -12.71 -14.87
N LYS A 286 5.75 -12.74 -14.54
CA LYS A 286 6.29 -12.28 -13.26
C LYS A 286 6.75 -10.81 -13.39
N THR A 287 6.55 -10.03 -12.34
CA THR A 287 7.04 -8.65 -12.27
C THR A 287 8.58 -8.59 -12.14
N ILE A 288 9.19 -7.64 -12.85
CA ILE A 288 10.64 -7.45 -12.91
C ILE A 288 11.14 -6.68 -11.67
N VAL A 289 10.35 -5.72 -11.19
CA VAL A 289 10.78 -4.71 -10.20
C VAL A 289 10.05 -4.92 -8.88
N SER A 290 8.82 -4.46 -8.71
CA SER A 290 8.04 -4.66 -7.48
C SER A 290 7.36 -6.01 -7.50
N ASP A 291 7.33 -6.71 -6.37
CA ASP A 291 6.66 -8.02 -6.29
C ASP A 291 5.12 -7.89 -6.38
N TYR A 292 4.59 -6.65 -6.28
CA TYR A 292 3.18 -6.28 -6.44
C TYR A 292 3.09 -4.87 -7.03
N THR A 293 2.02 -4.55 -7.78
CA THR A 293 1.77 -3.15 -8.21
C THR A 293 1.61 -2.25 -6.98
N ALA A 294 2.25 -1.08 -7.03
CA ALA A 294 2.36 -0.13 -5.94
C ALA A 294 1.92 1.28 -6.40
N PRO A 295 0.62 1.45 -6.75
CA PRO A 295 0.09 2.74 -7.17
C PRO A 295 0.11 3.73 -6.02
N GLU A 296 0.28 5.00 -6.37
CA GLU A 296 0.05 6.14 -5.48
C GLU A 296 -1.46 6.45 -5.42
N MET A 297 -1.97 6.74 -4.22
CA MET A 297 -3.35 7.17 -4.03
C MET A 297 -3.50 8.07 -2.80
N TYR A 298 -3.22 9.36 -3.01
CA TYR A 298 -3.24 10.38 -1.98
C TYR A 298 -4.50 11.25 -2.09
N TYR A 299 -5.20 11.48 -0.98
CA TYR A 299 -6.48 12.19 -1.00
C TYR A 299 -6.37 13.58 -1.64
N SER A 300 -7.17 13.82 -2.69
CA SER A 300 -7.26 15.10 -3.41
C SER A 300 -5.95 15.57 -4.08
N PHE A 301 -4.97 14.67 -4.24
CA PHE A 301 -3.72 14.93 -4.94
C PHE A 301 -3.73 14.16 -6.26
N HIS A 302 -3.80 14.89 -7.39
CA HIS A 302 -4.08 14.33 -8.72
C HIS A 302 -5.38 13.49 -8.81
N ASN A 303 -6.37 13.77 -7.96
CA ASN A 303 -7.73 13.25 -8.02
C ASN A 303 -8.70 14.23 -7.36
N SER A 304 -10.02 14.04 -7.53
CA SER A 304 -11.05 14.89 -6.90
C SER A 304 -11.39 14.52 -5.44
N GLY A 305 -10.60 13.66 -4.79
CA GLY A 305 -10.90 13.06 -3.49
C GLY A 305 -11.70 11.74 -3.61
N TRP A 306 -12.69 11.53 -2.75
CA TRP A 306 -13.48 10.28 -2.70
C TRP A 306 -14.73 10.28 -3.61
N THR A 307 -14.99 11.39 -4.29
CA THR A 307 -16.07 11.58 -5.26
C THR A 307 -15.69 12.73 -6.18
N GLY A 308 -16.36 12.88 -7.32
CA GLY A 308 -16.15 13.98 -8.27
C GLY A 308 -15.68 13.52 -9.64
N ILE A 309 -15.36 14.51 -10.48
CA ILE A 309 -15.05 14.33 -11.90
C ILE A 309 -13.81 15.15 -12.29
N ASP A 310 -13.17 14.79 -13.40
CA ASP A 310 -12.34 15.72 -14.14
C ASP A 310 -13.25 16.53 -15.06
N TYR A 311 -13.21 17.86 -14.91
CA TYR A 311 -14.09 18.76 -15.64
C TYR A 311 -13.87 18.69 -17.16
N ASN A 312 -12.63 18.44 -17.61
CA ASN A 312 -12.25 18.48 -19.02
C ASN A 312 -12.54 17.16 -19.76
N SER A 313 -12.26 16.00 -19.15
CA SER A 313 -12.59 14.69 -19.73
C SER A 313 -14.01 14.20 -19.40
N ALA A 314 -14.76 14.91 -18.54
CA ALA A 314 -16.16 14.62 -18.19
C ALA A 314 -16.40 13.16 -17.73
N VAL A 315 -15.48 12.64 -16.93
CA VAL A 315 -15.57 11.30 -16.30
C VAL A 315 -15.28 11.40 -14.80
N ALA A 316 -15.75 10.41 -14.04
CA ALA A 316 -15.41 10.26 -12.63
C ALA A 316 -13.89 10.22 -12.45
N TRP A 317 -13.36 11.02 -11.53
CA TRP A 317 -11.92 11.23 -11.30
C TRP A 317 -11.54 11.12 -9.82
N ASP A 318 -12.38 10.44 -9.06
CA ASP A 318 -12.11 10.11 -7.66
C ASP A 318 -11.04 9.02 -7.52
N ALA A 319 -10.41 9.00 -6.36
CA ALA A 319 -9.34 8.09 -6.00
C ALA A 319 -9.70 6.60 -6.14
N LEU A 320 -10.93 6.18 -5.85
CA LEU A 320 -11.31 4.76 -5.98
C LEU A 320 -11.52 4.39 -7.46
N THR A 321 -12.07 5.28 -8.27
CA THR A 321 -12.18 5.08 -9.73
C THR A 321 -10.80 4.91 -10.37
N GLN A 322 -9.85 5.78 -10.02
CA GLN A 322 -8.45 5.66 -10.45
C GLN A 322 -7.79 4.35 -9.95
N ALA A 323 -7.98 4.00 -8.68
CA ALA A 323 -7.47 2.76 -8.09
C ALA A 323 -7.97 1.51 -8.82
N LEU A 324 -9.27 1.47 -9.16
CA LEU A 324 -9.89 0.35 -9.86
C LEU A 324 -9.44 0.26 -11.31
N ASN A 325 -9.10 1.38 -11.98
CA ASN A 325 -8.46 1.33 -13.29
C ASN A 325 -7.14 0.54 -13.24
N ASN A 326 -6.27 0.91 -12.30
CA ASN A 326 -4.98 0.25 -12.11
C ASN A 326 -5.14 -1.25 -11.82
N ILE A 327 -6.02 -1.59 -10.88
CA ILE A 327 -6.27 -2.97 -10.46
C ILE A 327 -6.88 -3.80 -11.60
N SER A 328 -7.81 -3.22 -12.35
CA SER A 328 -8.46 -3.88 -13.50
C SER A 328 -7.44 -4.19 -14.60
N GLY A 329 -6.57 -3.23 -14.93
CA GLY A 329 -5.50 -3.43 -15.89
C GLY A 329 -4.45 -4.44 -15.43
N ALA A 330 -4.03 -4.37 -14.16
CA ALA A 330 -3.09 -5.30 -13.53
C ALA A 330 -3.63 -6.75 -13.54
N ILE A 331 -4.90 -6.95 -13.19
CA ILE A 331 -5.59 -8.27 -13.29
C ILE A 331 -5.61 -8.75 -14.75
N SER A 332 -5.82 -7.84 -15.71
CA SER A 332 -5.75 -8.15 -17.14
C SER A 332 -4.35 -8.58 -17.62
N LEU A 333 -3.31 -8.33 -16.81
CA LEU A 333 -1.92 -8.76 -16.95
C LEU A 333 -1.53 -9.83 -15.92
N LYS A 334 -2.53 -10.56 -15.39
CA LYS A 334 -2.42 -11.68 -14.42
C LYS A 334 -1.89 -11.30 -13.02
N GLN A 335 -1.76 -10.01 -12.71
CA GLN A 335 -1.35 -9.54 -11.38
C GLN A 335 -2.58 -9.39 -10.46
N LYS A 336 -2.62 -10.13 -9.34
CA LYS A 336 -3.81 -10.24 -8.48
C LYS A 336 -3.83 -9.31 -7.26
N PHE A 337 -2.66 -8.85 -6.83
CA PHE A 337 -2.49 -8.10 -5.58
C PHE A 337 -1.80 -6.77 -5.80
N THR A 338 -2.06 -5.82 -4.90
CA THR A 338 -1.44 -4.50 -4.87
C THR A 338 -0.87 -4.22 -3.49
N TYR A 339 0.15 -3.38 -3.43
CA TYR A 339 0.72 -2.84 -2.19
C TYR A 339 0.79 -1.30 -2.34
N PRO A 340 -0.36 -0.60 -2.27
CA PRO A 340 -0.49 0.80 -2.66
C PRO A 340 0.14 1.75 -1.63
N TRP A 341 0.46 2.95 -2.09
CA TRP A 341 0.93 4.07 -1.28
C TRP A 341 -0.23 5.02 -1.06
N VAL A 342 -0.64 5.24 0.18
CA VAL A 342 -1.90 5.93 0.52
C VAL A 342 -1.68 7.08 1.51
N SER A 343 -2.50 8.13 1.38
CA SER A 343 -2.45 9.31 2.25
C SER A 343 -3.85 9.88 2.46
N MET A 344 -4.11 10.37 3.68
CA MET A 344 -5.30 11.14 4.06
C MET A 344 -5.24 12.60 3.60
N GLY A 345 -4.14 13.05 3.01
CA GLY A 345 -3.84 14.47 2.78
C GLY A 345 -2.83 15.00 3.81
N TRP A 346 -2.45 16.26 3.68
CA TRP A 346 -1.25 16.82 4.32
C TRP A 346 -1.59 17.99 5.25
N GLU A 347 -1.28 17.86 6.54
CA GLU A 347 -1.46 18.94 7.52
C GLU A 347 -0.22 19.85 7.53
N GLY A 348 -0.39 21.14 7.22
CA GLY A 348 0.70 22.11 7.16
C GLY A 348 1.04 22.65 5.76
N TYR A 349 0.43 22.11 4.70
CA TYR A 349 0.42 22.75 3.38
C TYR A 349 -0.86 23.57 3.20
N THR A 350 -0.74 24.89 3.11
CA THR A 350 -1.87 25.82 3.01
C THR A 350 -2.79 25.45 1.83
N GLY A 351 -4.09 25.27 2.09
CA GLY A 351 -5.10 24.98 1.08
C GLY A 351 -5.20 23.51 0.64
N GLN A 352 -4.33 22.60 1.11
CA GLN A 352 -4.47 21.18 0.83
C GLN A 352 -5.55 20.55 1.73
N PRO A 353 -6.55 19.85 1.18
CA PRO A 353 -7.63 19.27 1.97
C PRO A 353 -7.21 17.96 2.62
N ILE A 354 -7.84 17.64 3.76
CA ILE A 354 -7.60 16.42 4.52
C ILE A 354 -8.90 15.61 4.56
N SER A 355 -8.82 14.30 4.33
CA SER A 355 -9.95 13.38 4.41
C SER A 355 -10.49 13.30 5.84
N SER A 356 -11.81 13.17 5.99
CA SER A 356 -12.34 12.70 7.27
C SER A 356 -11.90 11.26 7.58
N PRO A 357 -11.66 10.90 8.85
CA PRO A 357 -11.21 9.56 9.27
C PRO A 357 -12.09 8.40 8.78
N ASP A 358 -13.40 8.60 8.77
CA ASP A 358 -14.39 7.63 8.33
C ASP A 358 -14.27 7.33 6.83
N THR A 359 -14.33 8.33 5.94
CA THR A 359 -14.17 8.12 4.50
C THR A 359 -12.85 7.44 4.14
N PHE A 360 -11.76 7.74 4.84
CA PHE A 360 -10.48 7.04 4.63
C PHE A 360 -10.55 5.57 5.05
N MET A 361 -11.19 5.24 6.18
CA MET A 361 -11.47 3.85 6.58
C MET A 361 -12.32 3.11 5.53
N GLY A 362 -13.33 3.77 4.98
CA GLY A 362 -14.16 3.22 3.91
C GLY A 362 -13.39 2.94 2.62
N MET A 363 -12.55 3.89 2.19
CA MET A 363 -11.63 3.72 1.06
C MET A 363 -10.66 2.57 1.31
N MET A 364 -10.02 2.49 2.48
CA MET A 364 -9.07 1.42 2.80
C MET A 364 -9.73 0.03 2.72
N LYS A 365 -10.94 -0.13 3.26
CA LYS A 365 -11.71 -1.39 3.15
C LYS A 365 -12.03 -1.75 1.69
N ALA A 366 -12.39 -0.75 0.87
CA ALA A 366 -12.59 -0.96 -0.55
C ALA A 366 -11.27 -1.39 -1.23
N TYR A 367 -10.14 -0.77 -0.90
CA TYR A 367 -8.83 -1.09 -1.49
C TYR A 367 -8.33 -2.50 -1.15
N TYR A 368 -8.50 -2.93 0.11
CA TYR A 368 -8.23 -4.33 0.50
C TYR A 368 -9.17 -5.29 -0.26
N THR A 369 -10.46 -4.97 -0.38
CA THR A 369 -11.41 -5.77 -1.19
C THR A 369 -11.01 -5.81 -2.66
N ALA A 370 -10.46 -4.73 -3.20
CA ALA A 370 -9.93 -4.67 -4.56
C ALA A 370 -8.65 -5.51 -4.72
N GLY A 371 -7.81 -5.62 -3.69
CA GLY A 371 -6.68 -6.56 -3.67
C GLY A 371 -5.44 -6.11 -2.89
N ALA A 372 -5.53 -5.08 -2.06
CA ALA A 372 -4.40 -4.71 -1.20
C ALA A 372 -4.07 -5.85 -0.21
N ILE A 373 -2.77 -6.12 -0.03
CA ILE A 373 -2.25 -7.12 0.92
C ILE A 373 -1.39 -6.49 2.04
N GLY A 374 -1.56 -5.18 2.21
CA GLY A 374 -0.73 -4.24 2.95
C GLY A 374 -0.75 -2.89 2.21
N SER A 375 -0.17 -1.84 2.79
CA SER A 375 -0.01 -0.53 2.14
C SER A 375 1.10 0.28 2.80
N VAL A 376 1.55 1.33 2.11
CA VAL A 376 2.46 2.35 2.65
C VAL A 376 1.68 3.56 3.11
N GLY A 377 1.88 4.01 4.36
CA GLY A 377 1.40 5.32 4.82
C GLY A 377 2.33 6.43 4.35
N GLY A 378 1.92 7.20 3.34
CA GLY A 378 2.65 8.36 2.82
C GLY A 378 2.32 9.64 3.60
N TYR A 379 3.32 10.43 4.02
CA TYR A 379 3.12 11.71 4.71
C TYR A 379 4.36 12.64 4.68
N PHE A 380 4.40 13.59 3.74
CA PHE A 380 5.64 14.30 3.37
C PHE A 380 5.79 15.73 3.96
N VAL A 381 5.32 15.93 5.19
CA VAL A 381 5.51 17.20 5.92
C VAL A 381 6.84 17.16 6.67
N CYS A 382 7.91 17.69 6.07
CA CYS A 382 9.29 17.54 6.52
C CYS A 382 9.86 18.72 7.35
N GLY A 383 9.01 19.58 7.92
CA GLY A 383 9.48 20.73 8.69
C GLY A 383 8.38 21.44 9.49
N GLY A 384 8.80 22.40 10.31
CA GLY A 384 7.92 23.17 11.19
C GLY A 384 7.48 22.43 12.47
N PRO A 385 6.68 23.09 13.34
CA PRO A 385 6.38 22.59 14.68
C PRO A 385 5.69 21.23 14.73
N LEU A 386 4.80 20.94 13.77
CA LEU A 386 4.12 19.64 13.66
C LEU A 386 5.12 18.51 13.40
N TRP A 387 6.05 18.70 12.46
CA TRP A 387 7.09 17.73 12.15
C TRP A 387 8.04 17.53 13.33
N GLU A 388 8.46 18.60 14.02
CA GLU A 388 9.29 18.47 15.22
C GLU A 388 8.61 17.65 16.32
N ALA A 389 7.32 17.90 16.56
CA ALA A 389 6.57 17.18 17.58
C ALA A 389 6.38 15.70 17.21
N LEU A 390 6.14 15.38 15.93
CA LEU A 390 6.11 14.01 15.39
C LEU A 390 7.47 13.31 15.53
N ASN A 391 8.55 13.93 15.08
CA ASN A 391 9.87 13.33 15.00
C ASN A 391 10.54 13.16 16.39
N TYR A 392 10.34 14.11 17.30
CA TYR A 392 10.96 14.13 18.64
C TYR A 392 9.99 13.84 19.79
N ASN A 393 8.76 13.38 19.49
CA ASN A 393 7.68 13.13 20.45
C ASN A 393 7.41 14.30 21.43
N LYS A 394 7.45 15.54 20.94
CA LYS A 394 7.10 16.73 21.75
C LYS A 394 5.58 16.81 21.94
N PRO A 395 5.09 17.53 22.98
CA PRO A 395 3.67 17.84 23.12
C PRO A 395 3.06 18.47 21.86
N ILE A 396 1.88 17.99 21.47
CA ILE A 396 1.17 18.42 20.25
C ILE A 396 -0.30 18.79 20.53
N GLY A 397 -0.71 18.73 21.80
CA GLY A 397 -2.05 19.08 22.27
C GLY A 397 -3.04 17.92 22.23
N ALA A 398 -4.31 18.23 22.51
CA ALA A 398 -5.38 17.22 22.59
C ALA A 398 -5.92 16.78 21.22
N THR A 399 -5.57 17.48 20.14
CA THR A 399 -5.98 17.12 18.77
C THR A 399 -5.02 16.09 18.18
N THR A 400 -5.52 14.90 17.84
CA THR A 400 -4.69 13.87 17.20
C THR A 400 -4.20 14.32 15.82
N PRO A 401 -2.89 14.29 15.51
CA PRO A 401 -2.35 14.69 14.21
C PRO A 401 -2.87 13.83 13.05
N THR A 402 -2.90 14.39 11.84
CA THR A 402 -3.38 13.70 10.63
C THR A 402 -2.59 12.42 10.34
N LEU A 403 -1.26 12.43 10.49
CA LEU A 403 -0.43 11.23 10.35
C LEU A 403 -0.84 10.12 11.34
N ILE A 404 -1.10 10.44 12.61
CA ILE A 404 -1.47 9.44 13.61
C ILE A 404 -2.89 8.88 13.33
N LYS A 405 -3.83 9.72 12.87
CA LYS A 405 -5.15 9.25 12.38
C LYS A 405 -5.00 8.29 11.20
N GLN A 406 -4.18 8.63 10.21
CA GLN A 406 -3.91 7.80 9.04
C GLN A 406 -3.33 6.44 9.43
N LEU A 407 -2.27 6.43 10.24
CA LEU A 407 -1.56 5.19 10.60
C LEU A 407 -2.45 4.24 11.41
N THR A 408 -3.28 4.77 12.32
CA THR A 408 -4.24 3.98 13.10
C THR A 408 -5.35 3.38 12.24
N ILE A 409 -5.91 4.15 11.29
CA ILE A 409 -6.93 3.65 10.34
C ILE A 409 -6.36 2.55 9.44
N GLN A 410 -5.15 2.73 8.89
CA GLN A 410 -4.46 1.70 8.10
C GLN A 410 -4.27 0.42 8.92
N GLY A 411 -3.83 0.52 10.18
CA GLY A 411 -3.66 -0.64 11.08
C GLY A 411 -4.98 -1.37 11.37
N HIS A 412 -6.06 -0.63 11.61
CA HIS A 412 -7.41 -1.21 11.77
C HIS A 412 -7.93 -1.92 10.52
N ALA A 413 -7.78 -1.32 9.33
CA ALA A 413 -8.15 -1.95 8.08
C ALA A 413 -7.31 -3.20 7.81
N HIS A 414 -5.99 -3.12 8.00
CA HIS A 414 -5.07 -4.25 7.84
C HIS A 414 -5.42 -5.41 8.76
N ALA A 415 -5.74 -5.14 10.03
CA ALA A 415 -6.16 -6.17 10.98
C ALA A 415 -7.48 -6.83 10.60
N LEU A 416 -8.49 -6.07 10.17
CA LEU A 416 -9.74 -6.65 9.65
C LEU A 416 -9.46 -7.63 8.50
N PHE A 417 -8.61 -7.25 7.55
CA PHE A 417 -8.30 -8.09 6.41
C PHE A 417 -7.33 -9.23 6.72
N SER A 418 -6.60 -9.19 7.83
CA SER A 418 -5.88 -10.37 8.35
C SER A 418 -6.84 -11.52 8.72
N HIS A 419 -8.06 -11.21 9.19
CA HIS A 419 -9.11 -12.21 9.42
C HIS A 419 -9.70 -12.77 8.12
N LEU A 420 -9.69 -11.95 7.07
CA LEU A 420 -10.34 -12.20 5.78
C LEU A 420 -9.36 -12.60 4.67
N GLU A 421 -8.08 -12.84 4.99
CA GLU A 421 -7.01 -13.10 4.02
C GLU A 421 -7.33 -14.26 3.06
N GLU A 422 -8.12 -15.27 3.48
CA GLU A 422 -8.59 -16.34 2.59
C GLU A 422 -9.30 -15.79 1.34
N TYR A 423 -10.15 -14.77 1.50
CA TYR A 423 -10.87 -14.15 0.39
C TYR A 423 -9.95 -13.32 -0.52
N LEU A 424 -8.87 -12.75 0.03
CA LEU A 424 -7.86 -12.07 -0.77
C LEU A 424 -7.08 -13.08 -1.60
N ARG A 425 -6.53 -14.12 -0.95
CA ARG A 425 -5.64 -15.11 -1.58
C ARG A 425 -6.39 -16.03 -2.55
N LYS A 426 -7.49 -16.66 -2.10
CA LYS A 426 -8.26 -17.67 -2.85
C LYS A 426 -9.47 -17.10 -3.60
N GLY A 427 -9.86 -15.87 -3.32
CA GLY A 427 -10.98 -15.22 -4.00
C GLY A 427 -10.53 -14.22 -5.05
N ASP A 428 -11.33 -14.10 -6.11
CA ASP A 428 -11.07 -13.22 -7.25
C ASP A 428 -11.99 -12.01 -7.19
N LEU A 429 -11.47 -10.83 -7.54
CA LEU A 429 -12.26 -9.60 -7.65
C LEU A 429 -13.22 -9.74 -8.83
N LEU A 430 -14.50 -9.52 -8.57
CA LEU A 430 -15.53 -9.62 -9.59
C LEU A 430 -15.57 -8.33 -10.43
N PRO A 431 -15.75 -8.42 -11.76
CA PRO A 431 -15.64 -7.28 -12.67
C PRO A 431 -16.74 -6.22 -12.52
N GLY A 432 -17.89 -6.60 -11.95
CA GLY A 432 -19.10 -5.81 -12.07
C GLY A 432 -19.73 -5.89 -13.48
N PRO A 433 -20.91 -5.29 -13.68
CA PRO A 433 -21.60 -5.25 -14.98
C PRO A 433 -21.10 -4.13 -15.90
N ASN A 434 -20.42 -3.12 -15.33
CA ASN A 434 -20.05 -1.89 -16.04
C ASN A 434 -18.60 -1.93 -16.54
N LEU A 435 -18.36 -1.24 -17.66
CA LEU A 435 -17.01 -0.94 -18.12
C LEU A 435 -16.42 0.22 -17.30
N HIS A 436 -15.10 0.24 -17.16
CA HIS A 436 -14.37 1.35 -16.54
C HIS A 436 -14.52 2.62 -17.41
N PRO A 437 -14.70 3.83 -16.84
CA PRO A 437 -14.89 5.05 -17.62
C PRO A 437 -13.65 5.47 -18.46
N TYR A 438 -12.46 4.96 -18.16
CA TYR A 438 -11.23 5.36 -18.86
C TYR A 438 -10.95 4.41 -20.04
N GLN A 439 -11.31 4.85 -21.25
CA GLN A 439 -11.27 4.02 -22.47
C GLN A 439 -10.52 4.67 -23.65
N SER A 440 -10.01 5.89 -23.51
CA SER A 440 -9.32 6.63 -24.56
C SER A 440 -8.02 5.93 -24.97
N SER A 441 -7.98 5.44 -26.22
CA SER A 441 -6.80 4.79 -26.83
C SER A 441 -6.18 3.69 -25.97
N THR A 442 -7.00 2.90 -25.27
CA THR A 442 -6.56 1.83 -24.38
C THR A 442 -7.46 0.59 -24.49
N LYS A 443 -7.03 -0.51 -23.88
CA LYS A 443 -7.83 -1.73 -23.70
C LYS A 443 -9.07 -1.40 -22.87
N VAL A 444 -10.25 -1.84 -23.32
CA VAL A 444 -11.48 -1.80 -22.53
C VAL A 444 -11.35 -2.71 -21.32
N LEU A 445 -11.64 -2.17 -20.15
CA LEU A 445 -11.51 -2.85 -18.85
C LEU A 445 -12.84 -2.79 -18.09
N PRO A 446 -13.15 -3.77 -17.22
CA PRO A 446 -14.29 -3.69 -16.32
C PRO A 446 -14.06 -2.67 -15.19
N ALA A 447 -15.13 -2.08 -14.68
CA ALA A 447 -15.10 -1.09 -13.60
C ALA A 447 -14.66 -1.68 -12.24
N MET A 448 -14.72 -3.01 -12.07
CA MET A 448 -14.40 -3.73 -10.84
C MET A 448 -15.28 -3.36 -9.62
N GLU A 449 -16.48 -2.84 -9.89
CA GLU A 449 -17.49 -2.51 -8.88
C GLU A 449 -18.92 -2.73 -9.40
N PHE A 450 -19.88 -2.84 -8.46
CA PHE A 450 -21.29 -3.07 -8.73
C PHE A 450 -22.11 -1.81 -8.46
N PRO A 451 -22.96 -1.37 -9.42
CA PRO A 451 -23.81 -0.21 -9.22
C PRO A 451 -24.88 -0.54 -8.17
N ALA A 452 -25.01 0.32 -7.16
CA ALA A 452 -26.07 0.24 -6.17
C ALA A 452 -27.31 1.02 -6.65
N GLU A 453 -28.49 0.43 -6.51
CA GLU A 453 -29.75 0.94 -7.05
C GLU A 453 -30.05 2.35 -6.49
N GLY A 454 -30.18 3.33 -7.38
CA GLY A 454 -30.43 4.74 -7.04
C GLY A 454 -29.27 5.50 -6.36
N GLN A 455 -28.07 4.91 -6.23
CA GLN A 455 -26.95 5.52 -5.52
C GLN A 455 -26.03 6.35 -6.42
N THR A 456 -26.60 7.36 -7.08
CA THR A 456 -25.90 8.23 -8.03
C THR A 456 -26.29 9.70 -7.87
N GLN A 457 -25.39 10.60 -8.25
CA GLN A 457 -25.65 12.04 -8.39
C GLN A 457 -25.13 12.56 -9.74
N GLN A 458 -25.74 13.64 -10.24
CA GLN A 458 -25.26 14.35 -11.44
C GLN A 458 -24.31 15.48 -11.05
N VAL A 459 -23.20 15.63 -11.76
CA VAL A 459 -22.23 16.72 -11.57
C VAL A 459 -21.96 17.41 -12.91
N GLN A 460 -21.90 18.73 -12.93
CA GLN A 460 -21.65 19.51 -14.14
C GLN A 460 -20.19 19.41 -14.58
N SER A 461 -19.98 19.03 -15.85
CA SER A 461 -18.69 19.04 -16.54
C SER A 461 -18.65 20.07 -17.67
N ARG A 462 -17.54 20.13 -18.41
CA ARG A 462 -17.43 20.90 -19.66
C ARG A 462 -18.41 20.46 -20.74
N TRP A 463 -18.80 19.18 -20.76
CA TRP A 463 -19.56 18.56 -21.85
C TRP A 463 -20.99 18.16 -21.46
N GLY A 464 -21.46 18.56 -20.27
CA GLY A 464 -22.80 18.25 -19.75
C GLY A 464 -22.77 17.64 -18.35
N LEU A 465 -23.87 17.02 -17.94
CA LEU A 465 -23.98 16.33 -16.66
C LEU A 465 -23.31 14.95 -16.72
N VAL A 466 -22.50 14.64 -15.71
CA VAL A 466 -21.83 13.36 -15.52
C VAL A 466 -22.43 12.66 -14.30
N THR A 467 -22.86 11.42 -14.48
CA THR A 467 -23.39 10.59 -13.38
C THR A 467 -22.24 9.94 -12.62
N ILE A 468 -22.17 10.18 -11.31
CA ILE A 468 -21.16 9.58 -10.42
C ILE A 468 -21.80 8.85 -9.22
N PRO A 469 -21.18 7.78 -8.71
CA PRO A 469 -21.73 7.00 -7.60
C PRO A 469 -21.62 7.74 -6.25
N THR A 470 -22.68 7.65 -5.45
CA THR A 470 -22.74 8.12 -4.05
C THR A 470 -22.57 6.99 -3.03
N ALA A 471 -22.64 5.73 -3.48
CA ALA A 471 -22.15 4.55 -2.77
C ALA A 471 -21.41 3.61 -3.74
N ARG A 472 -20.37 2.94 -3.25
CA ARG A 472 -19.48 2.02 -3.99
C ARG A 472 -19.63 0.62 -3.43
N VAL A 473 -19.71 -0.40 -4.29
CA VAL A 473 -19.79 -1.81 -3.86
C VAL A 473 -18.79 -2.67 -4.61
N LEU A 474 -17.85 -3.27 -3.88
CA LEU A 474 -16.84 -4.18 -4.43
C LEU A 474 -17.09 -5.58 -3.87
N ALA A 475 -16.83 -6.62 -4.68
CA ALA A 475 -17.00 -8.01 -4.24
C ALA A 475 -15.89 -8.94 -4.74
N ARG A 476 -15.43 -9.83 -3.86
CA ARG A 476 -14.60 -10.99 -4.21
C ARG A 476 -15.39 -12.28 -4.02
N LYS A 477 -15.22 -13.26 -4.90
CA LYS A 477 -15.79 -14.62 -4.76
C LYS A 477 -14.66 -15.63 -4.58
N ILE A 478 -14.76 -16.53 -3.61
CA ILE A 478 -13.80 -17.64 -3.49
C ILE A 478 -14.01 -18.60 -4.68
N SER A 479 -12.92 -18.90 -5.40
CA SER A 479 -13.02 -19.79 -6.57
C SER A 479 -13.57 -21.17 -6.18
N GLY A 480 -14.54 -21.65 -6.97
CA GLY A 480 -15.24 -22.91 -6.71
C GLY A 480 -16.19 -22.94 -5.49
N GLN A 481 -16.43 -21.81 -4.80
CA GLN A 481 -17.29 -21.77 -3.61
C GLN A 481 -18.36 -20.67 -3.72
N ASP A 482 -19.56 -20.95 -3.20
CA ASP A 482 -20.61 -19.94 -3.02
C ASP A 482 -20.36 -19.16 -1.71
N ARG A 483 -19.21 -18.48 -1.67
CA ARG A 483 -18.74 -17.61 -0.59
C ARG A 483 -18.16 -16.34 -1.20
N TRP A 484 -18.67 -15.19 -0.76
CA TRP A 484 -18.25 -13.88 -1.21
C TRP A 484 -17.81 -13.01 -0.03
N LEU A 485 -16.86 -12.13 -0.30
CA LEU A 485 -16.51 -10.98 0.51
C LEU A 485 -17.04 -9.74 -0.19
N VAL A 486 -17.85 -8.92 0.47
CA VAL A 486 -18.49 -7.74 -0.12
C VAL A 486 -18.24 -6.52 0.73
N THR A 487 -17.71 -5.45 0.13
CA THR A 487 -17.56 -4.16 0.82
C THR A 487 -18.52 -3.14 0.23
N ALA A 488 -19.32 -2.51 1.09
CA ALA A 488 -20.27 -1.46 0.75
C ALA A 488 -19.86 -0.15 1.45
N TRP A 489 -19.60 0.90 0.67
CA TRP A 489 -19.09 2.18 1.16
C TRP A 489 -19.97 3.34 0.70
N ALA A 490 -20.48 4.13 1.64
CA ALA A 490 -21.12 5.40 1.34
C ALA A 490 -20.03 6.48 1.17
N ASN A 491 -19.46 6.61 -0.03
CA ASN A 491 -18.40 7.60 -0.31
C ASN A 491 -18.94 9.05 -0.28
N VAL A 492 -20.25 9.23 -0.40
CA VAL A 492 -20.95 10.52 -0.24
C VAL A 492 -22.10 10.36 0.76
N GLY A 493 -22.31 11.37 1.61
CA GLY A 493 -23.44 11.45 2.53
C GLY A 493 -23.34 10.57 3.78
N SER A 494 -24.50 10.24 4.35
CA SER A 494 -24.63 9.47 5.59
C SER A 494 -24.75 7.96 5.36
N ASP A 495 -24.53 7.20 6.44
CA ASP A 495 -24.79 5.75 6.50
C ASP A 495 -26.25 5.43 6.11
N ARG A 496 -26.44 4.49 5.20
CA ARG A 496 -27.74 4.12 4.65
C ARG A 496 -27.77 2.70 4.09
N ASP A 497 -28.97 2.17 3.91
CA ASP A 497 -29.16 0.86 3.29
C ASP A 497 -29.22 1.03 1.78
N ILE A 498 -28.54 0.15 1.06
CA ILE A 498 -28.45 0.16 -0.40
C ILE A 498 -28.81 -1.22 -0.95
N LYS A 499 -29.37 -1.24 -2.16
CA LYS A 499 -29.68 -2.47 -2.90
C LYS A 499 -28.66 -2.69 -4.00
N VAL A 500 -28.19 -3.92 -4.16
CA VAL A 500 -27.16 -4.27 -5.16
C VAL A 500 -27.31 -5.73 -5.62
N LYS A 501 -27.03 -5.99 -6.91
CA LYS A 501 -26.95 -7.34 -7.49
C LYS A 501 -25.48 -7.66 -7.78
N ILE A 502 -24.98 -8.76 -7.23
CA ILE A 502 -23.54 -9.11 -7.29
C ILE A 502 -23.32 -10.42 -8.06
N ASP A 503 -24.14 -11.42 -7.80
CA ASP A 503 -24.12 -12.73 -8.45
C ASP A 503 -25.58 -13.18 -8.57
N ASN A 504 -25.97 -13.74 -9.72
CA ASN A 504 -27.36 -14.14 -9.98
C ASN A 504 -27.89 -15.13 -8.93
N LYS A 505 -27.01 -15.94 -8.31
CA LYS A 505 -27.39 -16.86 -7.23
C LYS A 505 -27.84 -16.17 -5.93
N LEU A 506 -27.45 -14.90 -5.73
CA LEU A 506 -27.73 -14.13 -4.51
C LEU A 506 -28.98 -13.25 -4.62
N GLY A 507 -29.52 -13.05 -5.82
CA GLY A 507 -30.55 -12.05 -6.08
C GLY A 507 -30.07 -10.62 -5.78
N THR A 508 -30.99 -9.76 -5.33
CA THR A 508 -30.66 -8.43 -4.81
C THR A 508 -30.35 -8.51 -3.32
N LEU A 509 -29.14 -8.09 -2.93
CA LEU A 509 -28.76 -7.92 -1.53
C LEU A 509 -29.15 -6.53 -1.02
N THR A 510 -29.54 -6.45 0.26
CA THR A 510 -29.66 -5.17 0.99
C THR A 510 -28.47 -5.04 1.94
N LEU A 511 -27.60 -4.06 1.71
CA LEU A 511 -26.37 -3.84 2.48
C LEU A 511 -26.44 -2.49 3.21
N ARG A 512 -26.04 -2.42 4.48
CA ARG A 512 -25.81 -1.15 5.18
C ARG A 512 -24.49 -0.56 4.69
N ALA A 513 -24.53 0.36 3.75
CA ALA A 513 -23.36 1.15 3.37
C ALA A 513 -23.09 2.22 4.44
N ARG A 514 -21.87 2.26 4.97
CA ARG A 514 -21.44 3.26 5.95
C ARG A 514 -20.38 4.17 5.36
N LYS A 515 -20.25 5.40 5.87
CA LYS A 515 -19.20 6.35 5.50
C LYS A 515 -17.80 5.79 5.81
N ALA A 516 -17.70 5.03 6.89
CA ALA A 516 -16.54 4.23 7.27
C ALA A 516 -16.44 2.84 6.60
N GLY A 517 -17.30 2.55 5.62
CA GLY A 517 -17.39 1.25 4.96
C GLY A 517 -17.97 0.14 5.84
N SER A 518 -18.54 -0.87 5.17
CA SER A 518 -19.06 -2.09 5.79
C SER A 518 -18.56 -3.30 5.02
N VAL A 519 -18.07 -4.30 5.73
CA VAL A 519 -17.48 -5.51 5.16
C VAL A 519 -18.32 -6.72 5.56
N TYR A 520 -18.89 -7.37 4.55
CA TYR A 520 -19.76 -8.52 4.69
C TYR A 520 -19.07 -9.79 4.20
N VAL A 521 -19.25 -10.89 4.92
CA VAL A 521 -19.19 -12.22 4.32
C VAL A 521 -20.61 -12.60 3.91
N VAL A 522 -20.76 -12.98 2.65
CA VAL A 522 -22.02 -13.52 2.11
C VAL A 522 -21.77 -14.98 1.73
N LYS A 523 -22.72 -15.87 2.04
CA LYS A 523 -22.67 -17.29 1.71
C LYS A 523 -24.02 -17.73 1.14
N LEU A 524 -24.01 -18.70 0.24
CA LEU A 524 -25.21 -19.44 -0.11
C LEU A 524 -25.17 -20.79 0.62
N VAL A 525 -26.16 -21.05 1.47
CA VAL A 525 -26.26 -22.30 2.25
C VAL A 525 -27.65 -22.87 2.02
N ASN A 526 -27.74 -24.06 1.43
CA ASN A 526 -29.00 -24.72 1.07
C ASN A 526 -29.94 -23.82 0.23
N GLY A 527 -29.37 -23.02 -0.69
CA GLY A 527 -30.11 -22.06 -1.51
C GLY A 527 -30.50 -20.76 -0.79
N LEU A 528 -30.24 -20.62 0.50
CA LEU A 528 -30.53 -19.41 1.28
C LEU A 528 -29.29 -18.53 1.40
N VAL A 529 -29.49 -17.22 1.19
CA VAL A 529 -28.43 -16.22 1.35
C VAL A 529 -28.22 -15.92 2.83
N GLN A 530 -27.01 -16.14 3.33
CA GLN A 530 -26.56 -15.75 4.65
C GLN A 530 -25.60 -14.56 4.52
N GLN A 531 -25.96 -13.42 5.09
CA GLN A 531 -25.16 -12.19 5.07
C GLN A 531 -24.72 -11.84 6.50
N THR A 532 -23.41 -11.72 6.73
CA THR A 532 -22.84 -11.40 8.04
C THR A 532 -21.95 -10.16 7.94
N LEU A 533 -22.32 -9.09 8.64
CA LEU A 533 -21.46 -7.92 8.83
C LEU A 533 -20.31 -8.29 9.77
N ILE A 534 -19.07 -8.23 9.28
CA ILE A 534 -17.88 -8.63 10.03
C ILE A 534 -17.39 -7.48 10.93
N ASP A 535 -17.44 -6.25 10.42
CA ASP A 535 -16.96 -5.04 11.09
C ASP A 535 -18.11 -4.28 11.78
N SER A 536 -18.75 -4.91 12.77
CA SER A 536 -19.92 -4.34 13.47
C SER A 536 -19.65 -2.93 14.04
N ASN A 537 -18.44 -2.67 14.55
CA ASN A 537 -17.93 -1.31 14.75
C ASN A 537 -17.12 -0.86 13.51
N ALA A 538 -17.57 0.18 12.81
CA ALA A 538 -16.96 0.58 11.54
C ALA A 538 -15.52 1.10 11.67
N MET A 539 -15.17 1.77 12.78
CA MET A 539 -13.84 2.41 12.98
C MET A 539 -12.87 1.54 13.79
N ASN A 540 -13.38 0.63 14.62
CA ASN A 540 -12.59 -0.45 15.24
C ASN A 540 -13.15 -1.81 14.78
N PRO A 541 -12.88 -2.22 13.52
CA PRO A 541 -13.54 -3.36 12.88
C PRO A 541 -13.24 -4.70 13.53
N THR A 542 -12.14 -4.81 14.27
CA THR A 542 -11.69 -6.05 14.91
C THR A 542 -12.10 -6.16 16.39
N LYS A 543 -12.83 -5.17 16.94
CA LYS A 543 -13.16 -5.11 18.38
C LYS A 543 -13.75 -6.39 18.97
N PHE A 544 -14.49 -7.14 18.16
CA PHE A 544 -15.21 -8.36 18.57
C PHE A 544 -14.70 -9.62 17.85
N LEU A 545 -13.55 -9.54 17.17
CA LEU A 545 -12.91 -10.69 16.52
C LEU A 545 -11.84 -11.25 17.45
N SER A 546 -11.78 -12.57 17.58
CA SER A 546 -10.72 -13.26 18.35
C SER A 546 -9.39 -13.23 17.58
N PRO A 547 -8.23 -13.11 18.27
CA PRO A 547 -6.91 -13.27 17.63
C PRO A 547 -6.72 -14.65 16.98
#